data_AF-A0AAE0PRJ2-F1
#
_entry.id   AF-A0AAE0PRJ2-F1
#
_cell.length_a   1.000
_cell.length_b   1.000
_cell.length_c   1.000
_cell.angle_alpha   90.00
_cell.angle_beta   90.00
_cell.angle_gamma   90.00
#
_symmetry.space_group_name_H-M   'P 1'
#
loop_
_entity.id
_entity.type
_entity.pdbx_description
1 polymer ?
#
loop_
_entity_poly.entity_id
_entity_poly.type
_entity_poly.pdbx_seq_one_letter_code
_entity_poly.pdbx_strand_id
1 'polypeptide(L)'
;MVLYNLYSSLENIWLVAECINCLSEHSVSNTTLYFIDRLNQSQTCFDKYQQVNHTELCVECRTSYKILNDLYSNMSKNRSLCIDVEDAMNATRRLWSKDFKCLLTREENVPVIAVSCFMLFLPLIFYLSSYLHSEQKKRKLIH
;
A
#
# COMPACT_ATOMS: atom_id res chain seq x y z
N MET A 1 -39.35 -11.23 21.38
CA MET A 1 -37.90 -11.55 21.33
C MET A 1 -37.27 -11.34 19.95
N VAL A 2 -37.97 -11.63 18.83
CA VAL A 2 -37.47 -11.36 17.46
C VAL A 2 -37.15 -9.88 17.19
N LEU A 3 -38.03 -8.96 17.61
CA LEU A 3 -37.81 -7.52 17.40
C LEU A 3 -36.53 -7.02 18.07
N TYR A 4 -36.26 -7.48 19.30
CA TYR A 4 -35.04 -7.12 20.03
C TYR A 4 -33.79 -7.66 19.33
N ASN A 5 -33.82 -8.91 18.87
CA ASN A 5 -32.71 -9.51 18.14
C ASN A 5 -32.44 -8.80 16.80
N LEU A 6 -33.49 -8.38 16.09
CA LEU A 6 -33.37 -7.60 14.87
C LEU A 6 -32.73 -6.23 15.14
N TYR A 7 -33.23 -5.52 16.16
CA TYR A 7 -32.66 -4.24 16.58
C TYR A 7 -31.18 -4.37 16.94
N SER A 8 -30.83 -5.33 17.78
CA SER A 8 -29.44 -5.58 18.19
C SER A 8 -28.54 -5.96 17.02
N SER A 9 -29.05 -6.72 16.04
CA SER A 9 -28.30 -7.06 14.83
C SER A 9 -28.03 -5.83 13.96
N LEU A 10 -29.03 -4.96 13.78
CA LEU A 10 -28.88 -3.72 13.01
C LEU A 10 -27.92 -2.74 13.69
N GLU A 11 -28.02 -2.61 15.02
CA GLU A 11 -27.10 -1.81 15.82
C GLU A 11 -25.67 -2.33 15.69
N ASN A 12 -25.47 -3.66 15.76
CA ASN A 12 -24.16 -4.26 15.60
C ASN A 12 -23.58 -4.02 14.19
N ILE A 13 -24.39 -4.16 13.13
CA ILE A 13 -23.95 -3.85 11.75
C ILE A 13 -23.51 -2.39 11.66
N TRP A 14 -24.30 -1.46 12.20
CA TRP A 14 -24.00 -0.03 12.18
C TRP A 14 -22.68 0.32 12.89
N LEU A 15 -22.45 -0.31 14.05
CA LEU A 15 -21.24 -0.11 14.84
C LEU A 15 -19.99 -0.69 14.16
N VAL A 16 -20.07 -1.93 13.69
CA VAL A 16 -18.92 -2.62 13.04
C VAL A 16 -18.58 -1.97 11.69
N ALA A 17 -19.58 -1.47 10.96
CA ALA A 17 -19.38 -0.75 9.70
C ALA A 17 -18.86 0.69 9.89
N GLU A 18 -18.74 1.17 11.12
CA GLU A 18 -18.22 2.51 11.45
C GLU A 18 -19.00 3.61 10.71
N CYS A 19 -20.31 3.41 10.50
CA CYS A 19 -21.16 4.30 9.69
C CYS A 19 -21.14 5.76 10.19
N ILE A 20 -20.98 5.94 11.51
CA ILE A 20 -20.87 7.26 12.16
C ILE A 20 -19.70 8.07 11.58
N ASN A 21 -18.60 7.42 11.19
CA ASN A 21 -17.42 8.12 10.67
C ASN A 21 -17.65 8.77 9.30
N CYS A 22 -18.71 8.38 8.59
CA CYS A 22 -19.07 8.98 7.30
C CYS A 22 -20.16 10.04 7.39
N LEU A 23 -20.73 10.24 8.57
CA LEU A 23 -21.82 11.16 8.83
C LEU A 23 -21.34 12.35 9.70
N SER A 24 -22.07 13.45 9.61
CA SER A 24 -21.95 14.65 10.42
C SER A 24 -23.35 15.10 10.77
N GLU A 25 -23.75 14.98 12.04
CA GLU A 25 -25.10 15.26 12.57
C GLU A 25 -26.25 14.61 11.79
N HIS A 26 -26.61 15.18 10.64
CA HIS A 26 -27.74 14.78 9.79
C HIS A 26 -27.37 14.56 8.33
N SER A 27 -26.11 14.74 7.94
CA SER A 27 -25.67 14.61 6.55
C SER A 27 -24.37 13.83 6.42
N VAL A 28 -23.97 13.52 5.19
CA VAL A 28 -22.64 12.98 4.91
C VAL A 28 -21.58 14.02 5.32
N SER A 29 -20.49 13.55 5.92
CA SER A 29 -19.40 14.43 6.36
C SER A 29 -18.71 15.09 5.15
N ASN A 30 -18.21 16.31 5.31
CA ASN A 30 -17.44 17.00 4.27
C ASN A 30 -16.21 16.19 3.81
N THR A 31 -15.60 15.43 4.72
CA THR A 31 -14.47 14.55 4.41
C THR A 31 -14.88 13.40 3.50
N THR A 32 -16.04 12.78 3.75
CA THR A 32 -16.58 11.70 2.92
C THR A 32 -17.02 12.22 1.56
N LEU A 33 -17.67 13.40 1.51
CA LEU A 33 -18.02 14.04 0.24
C LEU A 33 -16.78 14.34 -0.61
N TYR A 34 -15.72 14.85 0.01
CA TYR A 34 -14.46 15.10 -0.69
C TYR A 34 -13.81 13.81 -1.21
N PHE A 35 -13.87 12.71 -0.44
CA PHE A 35 -13.43 11.40 -0.91
C PHE A 35 -14.25 10.92 -2.12
N ILE A 36 -15.58 11.02 -2.07
CA ILE A 36 -16.47 10.62 -3.16
C ILE A 36 -16.20 11.44 -4.43
N ASP A 37 -15.96 12.75 -4.31
CA ASP A 37 -15.59 13.60 -5.45
C ASP A 37 -14.28 13.12 -6.11
N ARG A 38 -13.24 12.85 -5.32
CA ARG A 38 -11.96 12.32 -5.85
C ARG A 38 -12.08 10.91 -6.43
N LEU A 39 -12.94 10.10 -5.86
CA LEU A 39 -13.27 8.78 -6.39
C LEU A 39 -13.92 8.89 -7.76
N ASN A 40 -14.96 9.73 -7.89
CA ASN A 40 -15.67 9.97 -9.15
C ASN A 40 -14.74 10.52 -10.24
N GLN A 41 -13.82 11.43 -9.89
CA GLN A 41 -12.80 11.93 -10.81
C GLN A 41 -11.87 10.82 -11.31
N SER A 42 -11.48 9.90 -10.42
CA SER A 42 -10.63 8.76 -10.77
C SER A 42 -11.36 7.77 -11.67
N GLN A 43 -12.62 7.44 -11.34
CA GLN A 43 -13.47 6.55 -12.13
C GLN A 43 -13.75 7.14 -13.52
N THR A 44 -14.08 8.42 -13.60
CA THR A 44 -14.27 9.12 -14.90
C THR A 44 -13.02 9.02 -15.77
N CYS A 45 -11.83 9.10 -15.16
CA CYS A 45 -10.57 8.89 -15.89
C CYS A 45 -10.44 7.43 -16.36
N PHE A 46 -10.72 6.45 -15.51
CA PHE A 46 -10.66 5.05 -15.88
C PHE A 46 -11.61 4.73 -17.03
N ASP A 47 -12.87 5.17 -16.94
CA ASP A 47 -13.89 4.94 -17.98
C ASP A 47 -13.46 5.51 -19.33
N LYS A 48 -12.81 6.67 -19.34
CA LYS A 48 -12.31 7.32 -20.56
C LYS A 48 -11.23 6.50 -21.26
N TYR A 49 -10.28 5.91 -20.52
CA TYR A 49 -9.12 5.22 -21.12
C TYR A 49 -9.23 3.69 -21.14
N GLN A 50 -10.19 3.10 -20.42
CA GLN A 50 -10.39 1.65 -20.36
C GLN A 50 -10.71 1.05 -21.73
N GLN A 51 -11.42 1.80 -22.60
CA GLN A 51 -11.80 1.35 -23.94
C GLN A 51 -10.66 1.50 -24.98
N VAL A 52 -9.60 2.23 -24.65
CA VAL A 52 -8.52 2.56 -25.59
C VAL A 52 -7.32 1.65 -25.36
N ASN A 53 -6.67 1.77 -24.20
CA ASN A 53 -5.50 0.98 -23.83
C ASN A 53 -5.20 1.12 -22.33
N HIS A 54 -4.96 0.00 -21.63
CA HIS A 54 -4.61 0.00 -20.21
C HIS A 54 -3.27 0.70 -19.94
N THR A 55 -2.29 0.65 -20.86
CA THR A 55 -0.99 1.32 -20.63
C THR A 55 -1.12 2.84 -20.57
N GLU A 56 -1.95 3.42 -21.44
CA GLU A 56 -2.23 4.85 -21.46
C GLU A 56 -3.07 5.27 -20.25
N LEU A 57 -4.05 4.45 -19.85
CA LEU A 57 -4.82 4.63 -18.62
C LEU A 57 -3.91 4.79 -17.41
N CYS A 58 -2.89 3.92 -17.26
CA CYS A 58 -1.98 3.97 -16.13
C CYS A 58 -1.14 5.25 -16.09
N VAL A 59 -0.86 5.88 -17.23
CA VAL A 59 -0.10 7.13 -17.32
C VAL A 59 -1.02 8.32 -17.03
N GLU A 60 -2.14 8.39 -17.74
CA GLU A 60 -3.06 9.53 -17.69
C GLU A 60 -3.81 9.61 -16.36
N CYS A 61 -4.25 8.48 -15.81
CA CYS A 61 -5.01 8.44 -14.56
C CYS A 61 -4.13 8.33 -13.31
N ARG A 62 -2.80 8.27 -13.46
CA ARG A 62 -1.85 8.13 -12.35
C ARG A 62 -2.02 9.19 -11.29
N THR A 63 -2.15 10.45 -11.71
CA THR A 63 -2.23 11.58 -10.80
C THR A 63 -3.52 11.55 -10.01
N SER A 64 -4.66 11.31 -10.66
CA SER A 64 -5.97 11.20 -10.00
C SER A 64 -6.00 10.05 -9.00
N TYR A 65 -5.53 8.86 -9.41
CA TYR A 65 -5.43 7.71 -8.51
C TYR A 65 -4.51 7.97 -7.32
N LYS A 66 -3.35 8.62 -7.53
CA LYS A 66 -2.42 8.97 -6.46
C LYS A 66 -3.06 9.92 -5.45
N ILE A 67 -3.75 10.97 -5.92
CA ILE A 67 -4.45 11.92 -5.04
C ILE A 67 -5.51 11.20 -4.19
N LEU A 68 -6.30 10.32 -4.80
CA LEU A 68 -7.29 9.51 -4.09
C LEU A 68 -6.64 8.59 -3.04
N ASN A 69 -5.57 7.89 -3.41
CA ASN A 69 -4.86 6.98 -2.50
C ASN A 69 -4.19 7.72 -1.34
N ASP A 70 -3.60 8.88 -1.60
CA ASP A 70 -2.99 9.72 -0.56
C ASP A 70 -4.06 10.30 0.38
N LEU A 71 -5.22 10.71 -0.16
CA LEU A 71 -6.37 11.13 0.63
C LEU A 71 -6.86 10.00 1.55
N TYR A 72 -7.10 8.81 1.01
CA TYR A 72 -7.49 7.63 1.79
C TYR A 72 -6.47 7.34 2.89
N SER A 73 -5.17 7.33 2.54
CA SER A 73 -4.09 7.05 3.50
C SER A 73 -4.03 8.09 4.62
N ASN A 74 -4.37 9.34 4.34
CA ASN A 74 -4.47 10.37 5.38
C ASN A 74 -5.69 10.19 6.27
N MET A 75 -6.83 9.78 5.70
CA MET A 75 -8.06 9.50 6.46
C MET A 75 -7.89 8.28 7.37
N SER A 76 -7.21 7.22 6.89
CA SER A 76 -7.06 5.94 7.60
C SER A 76 -5.92 5.89 8.61
N LYS A 77 -5.17 6.98 8.83
CA LYS A 77 -3.96 6.97 9.68
C LYS A 77 -4.22 6.60 11.14
N ASN A 78 -5.36 7.02 11.70
CA ASN A 78 -5.61 6.96 13.14
C ASN A 78 -6.92 6.26 13.52
N ARG A 79 -7.70 5.78 12.54
CA ARG A 79 -9.01 5.16 12.77
C ARG A 79 -9.42 4.27 11.59
N SER A 80 -10.26 3.27 11.89
CA SER A 80 -11.12 2.61 10.91
C SER A 80 -11.98 3.65 10.19
N LEU A 81 -12.15 3.46 8.89
CA LEU A 81 -13.07 4.30 8.11
C LEU A 81 -14.41 3.59 8.00
N CYS A 82 -15.43 4.32 7.57
CA CYS A 82 -16.70 3.64 7.29
C CYS A 82 -16.53 2.67 6.13
N ILE A 83 -17.30 1.58 6.17
CA ILE A 83 -17.22 0.50 5.19
C ILE A 83 -17.33 0.99 3.73
N ASP A 84 -18.16 1.99 3.46
CA ASP A 84 -18.36 2.53 2.11
C ASP A 84 -17.06 3.11 1.51
N VAL A 85 -16.26 3.80 2.34
CA VAL A 85 -14.98 4.37 1.92
C VAL A 85 -13.93 3.28 1.73
N GLU A 86 -13.90 2.30 2.63
CA GLU A 86 -12.97 1.17 2.56
C GLU A 86 -13.24 0.27 1.35
N ASP A 87 -14.50 -0.06 1.10
CA ASP A 87 -14.93 -0.90 -0.02
C ASP A 87 -14.66 -0.20 -1.35
N ALA A 88 -15.05 1.08 -1.48
CA ALA A 88 -14.77 1.86 -2.69
C ALA A 88 -13.28 1.95 -2.99
N MET A 89 -12.44 2.17 -1.97
CA MET A 89 -10.98 2.20 -2.16
C MET A 89 -10.42 0.81 -2.49
N ASN A 90 -10.91 -0.25 -1.86
CA ASN A 90 -10.48 -1.62 -2.13
C ASN A 90 -10.82 -2.05 -3.56
N ALA A 91 -12.05 -1.78 -4.02
CA ALA A 91 -12.47 -2.00 -5.39
C ALA A 91 -11.58 -1.21 -6.37
N THR A 92 -11.32 0.07 -6.08
CA THR A 92 -10.46 0.94 -6.90
C THR A 92 -9.00 0.43 -6.96
N ARG A 93 -8.44 -0.02 -5.84
CA ARG A 93 -7.09 -0.62 -5.80
C ARG A 93 -7.03 -1.93 -6.57
N ARG A 94 -8.07 -2.75 -6.51
CA ARG A 94 -8.17 -3.99 -7.27
C ARG A 94 -8.18 -3.70 -8.77
N LEU A 95 -9.02 -2.75 -9.21
CA LEU A 95 -9.05 -2.29 -10.60
C LEU A 95 -7.67 -1.80 -11.04
N TRP A 96 -7.06 -0.88 -10.29
CA TRP A 96 -5.75 -0.31 -10.61
C TRP A 96 -4.63 -1.36 -10.72
N SER A 97 -4.56 -2.29 -9.76
CA SER A 97 -3.44 -3.22 -9.64
C SER A 97 -3.62 -4.54 -10.39
N LYS A 98 -4.82 -5.13 -10.38
CA LYS A 98 -5.08 -6.46 -10.96
C LYS A 98 -5.64 -6.36 -12.37
N ASP A 99 -6.60 -5.47 -12.58
CA ASP A 99 -7.34 -5.43 -13.84
C ASP A 99 -6.57 -4.57 -14.86
N PHE A 100 -6.14 -3.37 -14.46
CA PHE A 100 -5.34 -2.46 -15.31
C PHE A 100 -3.83 -2.74 -15.25
N LYS A 101 -3.35 -3.45 -14.21
CA LYS A 101 -1.92 -3.79 -14.03
C LYS A 101 -1.01 -2.57 -13.97
N CYS A 102 -1.48 -1.45 -13.43
CA CYS A 102 -0.75 -0.18 -13.33
C CYS A 102 0.31 -0.15 -12.21
N LEU A 103 0.83 -1.30 -11.82
CA LEU A 103 1.87 -1.41 -10.80
C LEU A 103 3.19 -0.85 -11.37
N LEU A 104 3.74 0.17 -10.70
CA LEU A 104 5.12 0.57 -10.94
C LEU A 104 6.04 -0.53 -10.42
N THR A 105 6.69 -1.26 -11.31
CA THR A 105 7.90 -1.99 -11.00
C THR A 105 9.00 -0.98 -10.72
N ARG A 106 9.18 -0.60 -9.46
CA ARG A 106 10.38 0.13 -9.03
C ARG A 106 11.53 -0.88 -9.04
N GLU A 107 12.30 -0.90 -10.12
CA GLU A 107 13.45 -1.79 -10.27
C GLU A 107 14.61 -1.36 -9.37
N GLU A 108 14.52 -1.64 -8.08
CA GLU A 108 15.64 -1.48 -7.13
C GLU A 108 16.45 -2.77 -6.98
N ASN A 109 16.26 -3.73 -7.87
CA ASN A 109 16.85 -5.06 -7.77
C ASN A 109 18.39 -4.99 -7.79
N VAL A 110 18.95 -4.13 -8.64
CA VAL A 110 20.40 -4.00 -8.81
C VAL A 110 21.12 -3.52 -7.54
N PRO A 111 20.77 -2.36 -6.93
CA PRO A 111 21.45 -1.92 -5.71
C PRO A 111 21.23 -2.87 -4.53
N VAL A 112 20.03 -3.47 -4.41
CA VAL A 112 19.74 -4.44 -3.34
C VAL A 112 20.61 -5.69 -3.46
N ILE A 113 20.73 -6.25 -4.66
CA ILE A 113 21.59 -7.41 -4.92
C ILE A 113 23.06 -7.08 -4.63
N ALA A 114 23.55 -5.92 -5.10
CA ALA A 114 24.94 -5.51 -4.91
C ALA A 114 25.33 -5.39 -3.42
N VAL A 115 24.50 -4.68 -2.63
CA VAL A 115 24.74 -4.51 -1.18
C VAL A 115 24.65 -5.85 -0.45
N SER A 116 23.67 -6.69 -0.80
CA SER A 116 23.51 -8.01 -0.18
C SER A 116 24.72 -8.91 -0.44
N CYS A 117 25.20 -8.97 -1.69
CA CYS A 117 26.41 -9.72 -2.05
C CYS A 117 27.62 -9.21 -1.27
N PHE A 118 27.84 -7.89 -1.23
CA PHE A 118 28.97 -7.30 -0.51
C PHE A 118 28.98 -7.69 0.98
N MET A 119 27.83 -7.58 1.65
CA MET A 119 27.70 -7.94 3.07
C MET A 119 27.98 -9.44 3.32
N LEU A 120 27.61 -10.33 2.38
CA LEU A 120 27.90 -11.76 2.48
C LEU A 120 29.39 -12.10 2.24
N PHE A 121 30.11 -11.31 1.45
CA PHE A 121 31.54 -11.53 1.21
C PHE A 121 32.44 -11.02 2.35
N LEU A 122 31.99 -10.06 3.15
CA LEU A 122 32.78 -9.51 4.27
C LEU A 122 33.23 -10.59 5.28
N PRO A 123 32.36 -11.49 5.78
CA PRO A 123 32.78 -12.58 6.66
C PRO A 123 33.79 -13.53 6.00
N LEU A 124 33.58 -13.89 4.73
CA LEU A 124 34.48 -14.78 3.99
C LEU A 124 35.89 -14.18 3.90
N ILE A 125 35.99 -12.91 3.53
CA ILE A 125 37.26 -12.18 3.44
C ILE A 125 37.89 -12.06 4.84
N PHE A 126 37.11 -11.78 5.88
CA PHE A 126 37.61 -11.69 7.25
C PHE A 126 38.21 -13.01 7.75
N TYR A 127 37.53 -14.14 7.53
CA TYR A 127 38.03 -15.44 7.97
C TYR A 127 39.24 -15.89 7.14
N LEU A 128 39.23 -15.68 5.83
CA LEU A 128 40.37 -16.00 4.95
C LEU A 128 41.61 -15.16 5.29
N SER A 129 41.44 -13.85 5.48
CA SER A 129 42.55 -12.96 5.88
C SER A 129 43.11 -13.34 7.26
N SER A 130 42.25 -13.65 8.22
CA SER A 130 42.66 -14.12 9.55
C SER A 130 43.46 -15.43 9.48
N TYR A 131 43.03 -16.38 8.65
CA TYR A 131 43.73 -17.64 8.43
C TYR A 131 45.13 -17.44 7.83
N LEU A 132 45.23 -16.68 6.74
CA LEU A 132 46.51 -16.39 6.08
C LEU A 132 47.49 -15.63 7.00
N HIS A 133 47.00 -14.67 7.78
CA HIS A 133 47.84 -13.91 8.70
C HIS A 133 48.32 -14.75 9.90
N SER A 134 47.53 -15.72 10.36
CA SER A 134 47.92 -16.66 11.42
C SER A 134 49.10 -17.55 11.02
N GLU A 135 49.08 -18.07 9.79
CA GLU A 135 50.18 -18.88 9.21
C GLU A 135 51.50 -18.11 9.14
N GLN A 136 51.45 -16.82 8.78
CA GLN A 136 52.66 -15.97 8.71
C GLN A 136 53.29 -15.72 10.09
N LYS A 137 52.49 -15.68 11.16
CA LYS A 137 52.98 -15.41 12.53
C LYS A 137 53.66 -16.63 13.17
N LYS A 138 53.42 -17.85 12.69
CA LYS A 138 54.03 -19.10 13.20
C LYS A 138 55.49 -19.34 12.77
N ARG A 139 56.08 -18.50 11.89
CA ARG A 139 57.46 -18.69 11.36
C ARG A 139 58.54 -17.78 11.98
N LYS A 140 58.37 -17.34 13.22
CA LYS A 140 59.46 -16.69 13.98
C LYS A 140 59.68 -17.38 15.34
N LEU A 141 60.17 -18.62 15.31
CA LEU A 141 60.95 -19.17 16.42
C LEU A 141 62.42 -18.92 16.05
N ILE A 142 62.98 -17.84 16.59
CA ILE A 142 64.42 -17.58 16.60
C ILE A 142 65.03 -18.63 17.54
N HIS A 143 65.88 -19.50 17.00
CA HIS A 143 66.69 -20.44 17.77
C HIS A 143 67.96 -19.77 18.26
#